data_AF-A0A5K3FZP9-F1
#
_entry.id   AF-A0A5K3FZP9-F1
#
_cell.length_a   1.000
_cell.length_b   1.000
_cell.length_c   1.000
_cell.angle_alpha   90.00
_cell.angle_beta   90.00
_cell.angle_gamma   90.00
#
_symmetry.space_group_name_H-M   'P 1'
#
loop_
_entity.id
_entity.type
_entity.pdbx_description
1 polymer ?
#
loop_
_entity_poly.entity_id
_entity_poly.type
_entity_poly.pdbx_seq_one_letter_code
_entity_poly.pdbx_strand_id
1 'polypeptide(L)'
;MVDHMTDATETIRVAVAGKYTKLSDAYLSLIKACEHAATNANCKLKVELVDTEDLEPAMELIAPEQYHEAWLSISNAQAVIVAGGFGPRGCEGKISVIRYCRERGVPFLGICLGFQLAVVEFARNVLGWKDANSMEFNPDTNYPVVIDMPEFNPGDMGGTMRLGSRRTMFFVSPTVKRYIEDSSTPKSNGTMEIATNASESDETGDRVGDVVEDDEETAKHLLSKFNSYHYVNADHIYARHRHRYEVNPTFIKHFEANGLAFIGRDADHGNRMEIGELIRPITIHKVIPKDAGDLKNSERQHPYFVGTQFHPEYTSRPMTPSPFFVGLILAARTQQSAGSGQLPPQPKPWISKQQPASLSYNSLFPLMGDA
;
A
#
# COMPACT_ATOMS: atom_id res chain seq x y z
N MET A 1 -5.62 5.08 -28.11
CA MET A 1 -5.41 5.92 -26.90
C MET A 1 -6.27 7.16 -26.98
N VAL A 2 -6.16 7.97 -28.03
CA VAL A 2 -7.03 9.15 -28.23
C VAL A 2 -8.51 8.74 -28.25
N ASP A 3 -8.87 7.69 -29.00
CA ASP A 3 -10.25 7.19 -29.05
C ASP A 3 -10.76 6.73 -27.68
N HIS A 4 -9.93 6.05 -26.88
CA HIS A 4 -10.28 5.67 -25.51
C HIS A 4 -10.54 6.87 -24.59
N MET A 5 -9.86 7.99 -24.81
CA MET A 5 -10.08 9.22 -24.05
C MET A 5 -11.36 9.95 -24.50
N THR A 6 -11.68 9.93 -25.80
CA THR A 6 -12.87 10.60 -26.35
C THR A 6 -14.15 9.82 -26.09
N ASP A 7 -14.07 8.48 -26.10
CA ASP A 7 -15.24 7.59 -26.06
C ASP A 7 -15.63 7.20 -24.63
N ALA A 8 -14.79 7.52 -23.63
CA ALA A 8 -15.08 7.25 -22.23
C ALA A 8 -16.28 8.05 -21.71
N THR A 9 -17.28 7.34 -21.20
CA THR A 9 -18.53 7.95 -20.68
C THR A 9 -18.56 8.03 -19.14
N GLU A 10 -17.96 7.06 -18.46
CA GLU A 10 -17.93 6.97 -17.00
C GLU A 10 -16.82 7.84 -16.41
N THR A 11 -17.11 8.60 -15.35
CA THR A 11 -16.13 9.44 -14.63
C THR A 11 -15.83 8.87 -13.25
N ILE A 12 -14.56 8.56 -13.00
CA ILE A 12 -14.04 8.13 -11.70
C ILE A 12 -13.44 9.34 -10.98
N ARG A 13 -13.84 9.58 -9.72
CA ARG A 13 -13.25 10.60 -8.86
C ARG A 13 -12.23 9.97 -7.93
N VAL A 14 -11.02 10.53 -7.93
CA VAL A 14 -9.91 10.11 -7.08
C VAL A 14 -9.54 11.29 -6.19
N ALA A 15 -9.51 11.08 -4.87
CA ALA A 15 -8.93 12.06 -3.95
C ALA A 15 -7.46 11.73 -3.71
N VAL A 16 -6.59 12.73 -3.81
CA VAL A 16 -5.18 12.63 -3.41
C VAL A 16 -5.00 13.43 -2.13
N ALA A 17 -4.86 12.71 -1.01
CA ALA A 17 -4.61 13.30 0.29
C ALA A 17 -3.11 13.56 0.45
N GLY A 18 -2.75 14.83 0.57
CA GLY A 18 -1.37 15.29 0.62
C GLY A 18 -1.19 16.60 1.38
N LYS A 19 0.06 17.05 1.50
CA LYS A 19 0.49 18.23 2.25
C LYS A 19 0.56 19.51 1.40
N TYR A 20 0.71 19.36 0.08
CA TYR A 20 1.04 20.46 -0.83
C TYR A 20 -0.04 20.67 -1.89
N THR A 21 -1.30 20.78 -1.47
CA THR A 21 -2.45 20.87 -2.39
C THR A 21 -2.53 22.20 -3.14
N LYS A 22 -2.00 23.28 -2.55
CA LYS A 22 -1.95 24.61 -3.17
C LYS A 22 -0.97 24.71 -4.34
N LEU A 23 -0.09 23.72 -4.50
CA LEU A 23 0.86 23.62 -5.60
C LEU A 23 0.49 22.38 -6.42
N SER A 24 -0.32 22.55 -7.47
CA SER A 24 -0.75 21.44 -8.34
C SER A 24 0.42 20.58 -8.84
N ASP A 25 1.57 21.21 -9.06
CA ASP A 25 2.76 20.56 -9.60
C ASP A 25 3.42 19.59 -8.62
N ALA A 26 3.18 19.75 -7.30
CA ALA A 26 3.71 18.86 -6.27
C ALA A 26 3.22 17.42 -6.42
N TYR A 27 2.05 17.23 -7.05
CA TYR A 27 1.43 15.93 -7.29
C TYR A 27 1.26 15.59 -8.77
N LEU A 28 1.92 16.32 -9.67
CA LEU A 28 1.79 16.12 -11.12
C LEU A 28 2.09 14.68 -11.54
N SER A 29 3.11 14.04 -10.95
CA SER A 29 3.44 12.64 -11.25
C SER A 29 2.32 11.68 -10.85
N LEU A 30 1.66 11.90 -9.71
CA LEU A 30 0.50 11.10 -9.27
C LEU A 30 -0.68 11.32 -10.22
N ILE A 31 -0.98 12.57 -10.56
CA ILE A 31 -2.07 12.93 -11.47
C ILE A 31 -1.87 12.26 -12.83
N LYS A 32 -0.65 12.34 -13.40
CA LYS A 32 -0.33 11.67 -14.68
C LYS A 32 -0.40 10.15 -14.60
N ALA A 33 0.03 9.55 -13.50
CA ALA A 33 -0.10 8.12 -13.31
C ALA A 33 -1.57 7.67 -13.24
N CYS A 34 -2.44 8.44 -12.57
CA CYS A 34 -3.88 8.23 -12.59
C CYS A 34 -4.47 8.41 -14.00
N GLU A 35 -4.06 9.43 -14.75
CA GLU A 35 -4.53 9.65 -16.13
C GLU A 35 -4.18 8.48 -17.05
N HIS A 36 -2.95 7.94 -16.95
CA HIS A 36 -2.54 6.76 -17.71
C HIS A 36 -3.43 5.54 -17.37
N ALA A 37 -3.69 5.32 -16.07
CA ALA A 37 -4.53 4.21 -15.60
C ALA A 37 -6.00 4.38 -16.01
N ALA A 38 -6.55 5.59 -15.91
CA ALA A 38 -7.92 5.90 -16.32
C ALA A 38 -8.13 5.73 -17.82
N THR A 39 -7.16 6.17 -18.63
CA THR A 39 -7.16 5.96 -20.09
C THR A 39 -7.13 4.48 -20.43
N ASN A 40 -6.33 3.68 -19.71
CA ASN A 40 -6.29 2.23 -19.87
C ASN A 40 -7.59 1.53 -19.44
N ALA A 41 -8.25 2.06 -18.42
CA ALA A 41 -9.53 1.57 -17.91
C ALA A 41 -10.75 2.10 -18.69
N ASN A 42 -10.56 2.89 -19.75
CA ASN A 42 -11.61 3.52 -20.55
C ASN A 42 -12.59 4.38 -19.72
N CYS A 43 -12.07 5.15 -18.76
CA CYS A 43 -12.86 6.06 -17.96
C CYS A 43 -12.26 7.48 -17.94
N LYS A 44 -13.11 8.48 -17.72
CA LYS A 44 -12.70 9.85 -17.41
C LYS A 44 -12.23 9.92 -15.97
N LEU A 45 -11.26 10.79 -15.72
CA LEU A 45 -10.68 11.00 -14.40
C LEU A 45 -11.00 12.40 -13.90
N LYS A 46 -11.45 12.50 -12.66
CA LYS A 46 -11.48 13.74 -11.89
C LYS A 46 -10.62 13.55 -10.65
N VAL A 47 -9.57 14.36 -10.50
CA VAL A 47 -8.70 14.32 -9.31
C VAL A 47 -9.01 15.52 -8.42
N GLU A 48 -9.19 15.26 -7.13
CA GLU A 48 -9.35 16.28 -6.10
C GLU A 48 -8.15 16.20 -5.14
N LEU A 49 -7.41 17.30 -4.99
CA LEU A 49 -6.29 17.37 -4.05
C LEU A 49 -6.82 17.83 -2.69
N VAL A 50 -6.59 17.04 -1.64
CA VAL A 50 -7.12 17.31 -0.28
C VAL A 50 -5.97 17.53 0.70
N ASP A 51 -5.99 18.66 1.41
CA ASP A 51 -4.97 18.97 2.41
C ASP A 51 -5.18 18.09 3.64
N THR A 52 -4.13 17.37 4.02
CA THR A 52 -4.20 16.45 5.16
C THR A 52 -4.23 17.15 6.51
N GLU A 53 -3.81 18.41 6.59
CA GLU A 53 -3.96 19.19 7.83
C GLU A 53 -5.43 19.49 8.11
N ASP A 54 -6.19 19.85 7.08
CA ASP A 54 -7.64 20.12 7.17
C ASP A 54 -8.44 18.86 7.57
N LEU A 55 -7.86 17.66 7.45
CA LEU A 55 -8.48 16.39 7.84
C LEU A 55 -8.17 15.98 9.29
N GLU A 56 -7.32 16.72 10.00
CA GLU A 56 -6.98 16.41 11.40
C GLU A 56 -8.18 16.65 12.33
N PRO A 57 -8.42 15.78 13.34
CA PRO A 57 -9.56 15.92 14.25
C PRO A 57 -9.65 17.28 14.96
N ALA A 58 -8.50 17.93 15.22
CA ALA A 58 -8.47 19.26 15.83
C ALA A 58 -9.12 20.33 14.94
N MET A 59 -9.08 20.16 13.62
CA MET A 59 -9.63 21.14 12.66
C MET A 59 -11.16 21.19 12.68
N GLU A 60 -11.84 20.14 13.15
CA GLU A 60 -13.29 20.14 13.36
C GLU A 60 -13.72 21.28 14.31
N LEU A 61 -12.88 21.62 15.28
CA LEU A 61 -13.14 22.71 16.23
C LEU A 61 -12.53 24.04 15.80
N ILE A 62 -11.33 24.01 15.21
CA ILE A 62 -10.57 25.22 14.86
C ILE A 62 -11.13 25.88 13.59
N ALA A 63 -11.46 25.07 12.58
CA ALA A 63 -11.81 25.51 11.24
C ALA A 63 -12.83 24.52 10.61
N PRO A 64 -14.07 24.46 11.12
CA PRO A 64 -15.05 23.43 10.76
C PRO A 64 -15.42 23.43 9.28
N GLU A 65 -15.44 24.60 8.63
CA GLU A 65 -15.75 24.71 7.20
C GLU A 65 -14.70 23.99 6.34
N GLN A 66 -13.41 24.24 6.60
CA GLN A 66 -12.30 23.58 5.91
C GLN A 66 -12.30 22.08 6.18
N TYR A 67 -12.52 21.69 7.44
CA TYR A 67 -12.59 20.28 7.85
C TYR A 67 -13.69 19.52 7.11
N HIS A 68 -14.91 20.07 7.08
CA HIS A 68 -16.02 19.42 6.41
C HIS A 68 -15.90 19.43 4.88
N GLU A 69 -15.32 20.47 4.28
CA GLU A 69 -15.03 20.50 2.83
C GLU A 69 -14.01 19.42 2.44
N ALA A 70 -12.95 19.27 3.24
CA ALA A 70 -11.93 18.25 3.02
C ALA A 70 -12.53 16.83 3.15
N TRP A 71 -13.32 16.57 4.18
CA TRP A 71 -14.02 15.28 4.35
C TRP A 71 -15.09 15.03 3.30
N LEU A 72 -15.77 16.06 2.81
CA LEU A 72 -16.69 15.95 1.69
C LEU A 72 -15.98 15.46 0.44
N SER A 73 -14.79 16.00 0.15
CA SER A 73 -13.96 15.57 -0.99
C SER A 73 -13.52 14.10 -0.86
N ILE A 74 -13.04 13.70 0.33
CA ILE A 74 -12.67 12.30 0.61
C ILE A 74 -13.87 11.35 0.48
N SER A 75 -15.02 11.73 1.04
CA SER A 75 -16.22 10.88 1.04
C SER A 75 -16.90 10.75 -0.32
N ASN A 76 -16.75 11.75 -1.20
CA ASN A 76 -17.27 11.72 -2.57
C ASN A 76 -16.36 10.97 -3.55
N ALA A 77 -15.13 10.67 -3.16
CA ALA A 77 -14.16 9.96 -4.00
C ALA A 77 -14.46 8.45 -4.05
N GLN A 78 -14.28 7.85 -5.23
CA GLN A 78 -14.37 6.40 -5.42
C GLN A 78 -13.04 5.68 -5.17
N ALA A 79 -11.93 6.42 -5.10
CA ALA A 79 -10.63 5.92 -4.68
C ALA A 79 -9.85 7.03 -3.99
N VAL A 80 -8.98 6.64 -3.06
CA VAL A 80 -8.14 7.58 -2.32
C VAL A 80 -6.67 7.17 -2.42
N ILE A 81 -5.82 8.15 -2.70
CA ILE A 81 -4.37 8.02 -2.66
C ILE A 81 -3.87 8.83 -1.48
N VAL A 82 -3.12 8.20 -0.57
CA VAL A 82 -2.37 8.93 0.46
C VAL A 82 -0.92 9.05 0.00
N ALA A 83 -0.54 10.27 -0.37
CA ALA A 83 0.75 10.55 -0.97
C ALA A 83 1.90 10.48 0.04
N GLY A 84 3.12 10.36 -0.50
CA GLY A 84 4.35 10.51 0.27
C GLY A 84 4.48 11.87 0.95
N GLY A 85 5.48 12.03 1.82
CA GLY A 85 5.75 13.26 2.54
C GLY A 85 6.87 13.08 3.54
N PHE A 86 7.10 14.10 4.36
CA PHE A 86 8.09 14.11 5.42
C PHE A 86 7.63 15.01 6.57
N GLY A 87 8.09 14.67 7.77
CA GLY A 87 7.75 15.36 9.01
C GLY A 87 6.31 15.12 9.49
N PRO A 88 5.99 15.52 10.73
CA PRO A 88 4.76 15.10 11.42
C PRO A 88 3.49 15.80 10.92
N ARG A 89 3.63 16.98 10.30
CA ARG A 89 2.52 17.82 9.84
C ARG A 89 1.60 17.07 8.86
N GLY A 90 0.29 16.99 9.16
CA GLY A 90 -0.71 16.30 8.36
C GLY A 90 -0.76 14.78 8.56
N CYS A 91 0.08 14.20 9.42
CA CYS A 91 0.15 12.74 9.57
C CYS A 91 -1.12 12.16 10.22
N GLU A 92 -1.70 12.82 11.22
CA GLU A 92 -2.93 12.33 11.87
C GLU A 92 -4.14 12.43 10.95
N GLY A 93 -4.19 13.43 10.06
CA GLY A 93 -5.20 13.52 9.01
C GLY A 93 -5.07 12.38 7.99
N LYS A 94 -3.83 12.06 7.58
CA LYS A 94 -3.56 10.87 6.74
C LYS A 94 -4.01 9.58 7.41
N ILE A 95 -3.66 9.36 8.68
CA ILE A 95 -4.09 8.19 9.47
C ILE A 95 -5.64 8.10 9.50
N SER A 96 -6.31 9.22 9.70
CA SER A 96 -7.78 9.30 9.71
C SER A 96 -8.39 8.89 8.37
N VAL A 97 -7.82 9.36 7.25
CA VAL A 97 -8.24 8.96 5.90
C VAL A 97 -7.97 7.48 5.62
N ILE A 98 -6.82 6.96 6.04
CA ILE A 98 -6.49 5.54 5.86
C ILE A 98 -7.50 4.66 6.59
N ARG A 99 -7.82 5.01 7.84
CA ARG A 99 -8.85 4.34 8.63
C ARG A 99 -10.20 4.39 7.92
N TYR A 100 -10.61 5.56 7.43
CA TYR A 100 -11.84 5.74 6.67
C TYR A 100 -11.90 4.78 5.48
N CYS A 101 -10.82 4.69 4.70
CA CYS A 101 -10.75 3.80 3.54
C CYS A 101 -10.86 2.33 3.96
N ARG A 102 -10.06 1.92 4.96
CA ARG A 102 -10.04 0.55 5.48
C ARG A 102 -11.41 0.11 5.98
N GLU A 103 -12.08 0.92 6.79
CA GLU A 103 -13.34 0.57 7.45
C GLU A 103 -14.52 0.59 6.48
N ARG A 104 -14.52 1.49 5.49
CA ARG A 104 -15.62 1.60 4.52
C ARG A 104 -15.42 0.78 3.26
N GLY A 105 -14.22 0.26 3.02
CA GLY A 105 -13.90 -0.46 1.80
C GLY A 105 -13.79 0.45 0.59
N VAL A 106 -13.22 1.65 0.77
CA VAL A 106 -12.91 2.58 -0.32
C VAL A 106 -11.54 2.20 -0.88
N PRO A 107 -11.40 1.93 -2.19
CA PRO A 107 -10.12 1.65 -2.83
C PRO A 107 -9.02 2.63 -2.42
N PHE A 108 -7.90 2.08 -1.94
CA PHE A 108 -6.84 2.82 -1.30
C PHE A 108 -5.47 2.46 -1.88
N LEU A 109 -4.65 3.49 -2.14
CA LEU A 109 -3.23 3.35 -2.44
C LEU A 109 -2.39 4.28 -1.55
N GLY A 110 -1.59 3.69 -0.65
CA GLY A 110 -0.62 4.40 0.18
C GLY A 110 0.76 4.40 -0.48
N ILE A 111 1.37 5.57 -0.66
CA ILE A 111 2.69 5.69 -1.33
C ILE A 111 3.72 6.24 -0.34
N CYS A 112 4.84 5.52 -0.18
CA CYS A 112 5.95 5.89 0.69
C CYS A 112 5.43 6.15 2.13
N LEU A 113 5.44 7.39 2.61
CA LEU A 113 4.86 7.76 3.90
C LEU A 113 3.38 7.31 4.05
N GLY A 114 2.60 7.29 2.98
CA GLY A 114 1.22 6.80 3.02
C GLY A 114 1.11 5.32 3.38
N PHE A 115 2.07 4.49 2.95
CA PHE A 115 2.14 3.08 3.34
C PHE A 115 2.60 2.93 4.80
N GLN A 116 3.62 3.68 5.21
CA GLN A 116 4.07 3.68 6.61
C GLN A 116 2.96 4.06 7.58
N LEU A 117 2.18 5.10 7.26
CA LEU A 117 1.04 5.51 8.09
C LEU A 117 -0.11 4.51 8.06
N ALA A 118 -0.23 3.68 7.03
CA ALA A 118 -1.22 2.59 7.01
C ALA A 118 -0.84 1.47 7.98
N VAL A 119 0.45 1.19 8.13
CA VAL A 119 0.96 0.27 9.17
C VAL A 119 0.69 0.84 10.56
N VAL A 120 0.93 2.14 10.78
CA VAL A 120 0.62 2.82 12.04
C VAL A 120 -0.88 2.78 12.35
N GLU A 121 -1.73 3.10 11.37
CA GLU A 121 -3.20 3.05 11.51
C GLU A 121 -3.66 1.64 11.91
N PHE A 122 -3.16 0.62 11.22
CA PHE A 122 -3.51 -0.77 11.49
C PHE A 122 -3.07 -1.20 12.90
N ALA A 123 -1.87 -0.82 13.33
CA ALA A 123 -1.38 -1.11 14.68
C ALA A 123 -2.30 -0.49 15.75
N ARG A 124 -2.68 0.78 15.59
CA ARG A 124 -3.53 1.51 16.56
C ARG A 124 -4.96 0.98 16.63
N ASN A 125 -5.54 0.64 15.48
CA ASN A 125 -6.97 0.36 15.37
C ASN A 125 -7.31 -1.13 15.31
N VAL A 126 -6.43 -1.96 14.75
CA VAL A 126 -6.65 -3.42 14.63
C VAL A 126 -5.88 -4.19 15.71
N LEU A 127 -4.60 -3.87 15.93
CA LEU A 127 -3.79 -4.55 16.98
C LEU A 127 -4.02 -3.96 18.37
N GLY A 128 -4.59 -2.75 18.46
CA GLY A 128 -4.85 -2.08 19.73
C GLY A 128 -3.64 -1.37 20.35
N TRP A 129 -2.51 -1.29 19.64
CA TRP A 129 -1.30 -0.59 20.09
C TRP A 129 -1.45 0.92 19.91
N LYS A 130 -2.15 1.56 20.86
CA LYS A 130 -2.62 2.95 20.74
C LYS A 130 -1.50 3.97 20.57
N ASP A 131 -0.33 3.72 21.14
CA ASP A 131 0.84 4.57 21.05
C ASP A 131 1.79 4.21 19.90
N ALA A 132 1.47 3.21 19.08
CA ALA A 132 2.30 2.83 17.93
C ALA A 132 2.53 4.01 16.98
N ASN A 133 3.78 4.19 16.56
CA ASN A 133 4.15 5.30 15.70
C ASN A 133 5.43 5.00 14.90
N SER A 134 5.76 5.91 13.98
CA SER A 134 7.08 6.00 13.36
C SER A 134 8.06 6.69 14.30
N MET A 135 9.29 6.19 14.35
CA MET A 135 10.40 6.87 15.02
C MET A 135 10.72 8.23 14.39
N GLU A 136 10.26 8.52 13.17
CA GLU A 136 10.36 9.87 12.58
C GLU A 136 9.57 10.91 13.38
N PHE A 137 8.43 10.51 13.97
CA PHE A 137 7.48 11.45 14.59
C PHE A 137 7.43 11.32 16.11
N ASN A 138 7.56 10.10 16.63
CA ASN A 138 7.62 9.83 18.05
C ASN A 138 8.70 8.77 18.33
N PRO A 139 9.95 9.18 18.60
CA PRO A 139 11.04 8.28 18.93
C PRO A 139 10.82 7.47 20.21
N ASP A 140 9.98 7.96 21.13
CA ASP A 140 9.76 7.39 22.47
C ASP A 140 8.55 6.43 22.52
N THR A 141 7.98 6.05 21.37
CA THR A 141 6.86 5.09 21.30
C THR A 141 7.26 3.71 21.84
N ASN A 142 6.37 3.04 22.57
CA ASN A 142 6.61 1.65 22.98
C ASN A 142 6.47 0.65 21.82
N TYR A 143 5.81 1.05 20.72
CA TYR A 143 5.65 0.24 19.52
C TYR A 143 6.19 0.98 18.30
N PRO A 144 7.52 0.97 18.09
CA PRO A 144 8.17 1.60 16.94
C PRO A 144 7.97 0.74 15.70
N VAL A 145 6.76 0.79 15.12
CA VAL A 145 6.35 -0.03 13.97
C VAL A 145 7.01 0.42 12.66
N VAL A 146 7.54 1.64 12.62
CA VAL A 146 8.37 2.18 11.53
C VAL A 146 9.65 2.76 12.14
N ILE A 147 10.81 2.33 11.64
CA ILE A 147 12.14 2.60 12.21
C ILE A 147 13.11 3.16 11.17
N ASP A 148 14.13 3.89 11.59
CA ASP A 148 15.22 4.32 10.70
C ASP A 148 16.07 3.10 10.32
N MET A 149 16.15 2.77 9.02
CA MET A 149 16.89 1.62 8.52
C MET A 149 17.67 1.98 7.26
N PRO A 150 18.74 2.80 7.41
CA PRO A 150 19.48 3.33 6.28
C PRO A 150 20.24 2.24 5.51
N GLU A 151 20.68 2.58 4.30
CA GLU A 151 21.57 1.73 3.51
C GLU A 151 23.03 2.04 3.81
N PHE A 152 23.82 0.98 3.98
CA PHE A 152 25.28 1.06 4.15
C PHE A 152 25.93 0.51 2.89
N ASN A 153 26.26 1.41 1.97
CA ASN A 153 26.85 1.04 0.68
C ASN A 153 28.39 1.19 0.74
N PRO A 154 29.17 0.26 0.14
CA PRO A 154 30.62 0.41 0.05
C PRO A 154 31.00 1.71 -0.66
N GLY A 155 31.80 2.56 0.01
CA GLY A 155 32.27 3.85 -0.52
C GLY A 155 31.51 5.06 0.01
N ASP A 156 30.35 4.88 0.64
CA ASP A 156 29.62 5.95 1.32
C ASP A 156 29.96 5.98 2.82
N MET A 157 30.09 7.18 3.39
CA MET A 157 30.25 7.34 4.84
C MET A 157 28.90 7.48 5.54
N GLY A 158 28.63 6.61 6.51
CA GLY A 158 27.42 6.63 7.32
C GLY A 158 26.21 5.95 6.66
N GLY A 159 25.04 6.10 7.29
CA GLY A 159 23.78 5.56 6.78
C GLY A 159 23.19 6.47 5.71
N THR A 160 23.00 5.95 4.50
CA THR A 160 22.44 6.67 3.36
C THR A 160 20.93 6.41 3.21
N MET A 161 20.24 7.31 2.49
CA MET A 161 18.85 7.07 2.10
C MET A 161 18.75 5.93 1.08
N ARG A 162 17.68 5.13 1.17
CA ARG A 162 17.31 4.20 0.10
C ARG A 162 16.81 4.99 -1.09
N LEU A 163 17.65 5.05 -2.13
CA LEU A 163 17.45 5.89 -3.32
C LEU A 163 17.63 5.09 -4.61
N GLY A 164 16.83 5.41 -5.62
CA GLY A 164 17.03 4.90 -6.98
C GLY A 164 16.24 3.63 -7.27
N SER A 165 16.60 2.96 -8.36
CA SER A 165 15.93 1.73 -8.81
C SER A 165 16.41 0.55 -7.98
N ARG A 166 15.49 -0.16 -7.31
CA ARG A 166 15.76 -1.36 -6.54
C ARG A 166 14.83 -2.48 -6.98
N ARG A 167 15.28 -3.72 -6.80
CA ARG A 167 14.50 -4.91 -7.13
C ARG A 167 13.61 -5.29 -5.94
N THR A 168 12.32 -5.42 -6.19
CA THR A 168 11.32 -5.95 -5.24
C THR A 168 10.89 -7.32 -5.71
N MET A 169 11.00 -8.34 -4.86
CA MET A 169 10.51 -9.69 -5.13
C MET A 169 9.18 -9.93 -4.44
N PHE A 170 8.34 -10.76 -5.04
CA PHE A 170 7.11 -11.20 -4.41
C PHE A 170 7.33 -12.44 -3.55
N PHE A 171 6.71 -12.45 -2.38
CA PHE A 171 6.87 -13.49 -1.38
C PHE A 171 5.59 -13.65 -0.56
N VAL A 172 5.23 -14.88 -0.19
CA VAL A 172 4.15 -15.15 0.75
C VAL A 172 4.76 -15.78 1.99
N SER A 173 4.62 -15.10 3.13
CA SER A 173 5.15 -15.64 4.38
C SER A 173 4.33 -16.84 4.86
N PRO A 174 4.94 -17.74 5.66
CA PRO A 174 4.19 -18.81 6.32
C PRO A 174 3.03 -18.30 7.17
N THR A 175 3.16 -17.12 7.79
CA THR A 175 2.09 -16.49 8.58
C THR A 175 0.91 -16.10 7.71
N VAL A 176 1.17 -15.49 6.54
CA VAL A 176 0.14 -15.10 5.59
C VAL A 176 -0.55 -16.33 4.99
N LYS A 177 0.21 -17.37 4.66
CA LYS A 177 -0.33 -18.65 4.18
C LYS A 177 -1.31 -19.25 5.19
N ARG A 178 -0.91 -19.36 6.46
CA ARG A 178 -1.78 -19.83 7.55
C ARG A 178 -3.03 -18.97 7.70
N TYR A 179 -2.89 -17.64 7.68
CA TYR A 179 -4.03 -16.73 7.77
C TYR A 179 -5.08 -17.00 6.67
N ILE A 180 -4.64 -17.21 5.43
CA ILE A 180 -5.52 -17.51 4.29
C ILE A 180 -6.20 -18.88 4.46
N GLU A 181 -5.44 -19.89 4.88
CA GLU A 181 -5.95 -21.25 5.13
C GLU A 181 -7.00 -21.26 6.25
N ASP A 182 -6.72 -20.61 7.37
CA ASP A 182 -7.63 -20.47 8.52
C ASP A 182 -8.90 -19.67 8.18
N SER A 183 -8.80 -18.69 7.28
CA SER A 183 -9.94 -17.91 6.82
C SER A 183 -10.83 -18.68 5.83
N SER A 184 -10.30 -19.73 5.19
CA SER A 184 -11.01 -20.55 4.20
C SER A 184 -11.74 -21.75 4.80
N THR A 185 -11.42 -22.13 6.04
CA THR A 185 -12.09 -23.23 6.75
C THR A 185 -13.32 -22.73 7.51
N PRO A 186 -14.49 -23.39 7.38
CA PRO A 186 -15.69 -22.98 8.10
C PRO A 186 -15.48 -23.21 9.60
N LYS A 187 -15.47 -22.12 10.38
CA LYS A 187 -15.39 -22.18 11.84
C LYS A 187 -16.62 -22.91 12.39
N SER A 188 -16.46 -24.15 12.84
CA SER A 188 -17.41 -24.77 13.77
C SER A 188 -17.37 -23.99 15.08
N ASN A 189 -18.52 -23.54 15.56
CA ASN A 189 -18.67 -22.76 16.79
C ASN A 189 -17.83 -23.31 17.95
N GLY A 190 -16.76 -22.61 18.30
CA GLY A 190 -15.90 -22.88 19.44
C GLY A 190 -15.30 -21.56 19.92
N THR A 191 -15.56 -21.23 21.18
CA THR A 191 -15.11 -20.04 21.91
C THR A 191 -13.64 -19.73 21.69
N MET A 192 -13.34 -18.49 21.31
CA MET A 192 -11.98 -17.96 21.18
C MET A 192 -11.37 -17.79 22.57
N GLU A 193 -10.50 -18.70 22.98
CA GLU A 193 -9.61 -18.48 24.12
C GLU A 193 -8.38 -17.70 23.67
N ILE A 194 -8.10 -16.61 24.38
CA ILE A 194 -6.89 -15.81 24.21
C ILE A 194 -5.74 -16.61 24.85
N ALA A 195 -4.91 -17.24 24.01
CA ALA A 195 -3.70 -17.87 24.48
C ALA A 195 -2.66 -16.78 24.85
N THR A 196 -2.49 -16.55 26.14
CA THR A 196 -1.35 -15.81 26.69
C THR A 196 -0.19 -16.77 26.99
N ASN A 197 1.01 -16.28 26.69
CA ASN A 197 2.34 -16.72 27.12
C ASN A 197 2.95 -17.99 26.47
N ALA A 198 4.04 -17.76 25.71
CA ALA A 198 5.22 -18.61 25.76
C ALA A 198 6.47 -17.75 25.53
N SER A 199 7.40 -17.84 26.49
CA SER A 199 8.72 -17.22 26.54
C SER A 199 9.77 -18.03 25.75
N GLU A 200 10.69 -17.28 25.16
CA GLU A 200 12.12 -17.56 24.89
C GLU A 200 12.62 -18.70 23.97
N SER A 201 13.63 -18.27 23.19
CA SER A 201 14.72 -18.97 22.50
C SER A 201 14.41 -20.00 21.42
N ASP A 202 14.73 -19.65 20.17
CA ASP A 202 15.70 -20.46 19.43
C ASP A 202 16.40 -19.65 18.33
N GLU A 203 17.72 -19.52 18.45
CA GLU A 203 18.64 -19.09 17.41
C GLU A 203 19.07 -20.32 16.61
N THR A 204 18.66 -20.43 15.35
CA THR A 204 19.44 -21.22 14.37
C THR A 204 19.31 -20.59 12.99
N GLY A 205 20.45 -20.17 12.45
CA GLY A 205 20.58 -19.61 11.10
C GLY A 205 20.21 -20.63 10.04
N ASP A 206 19.40 -20.18 9.08
CA ASP A 206 18.92 -21.01 7.98
C ASP A 206 19.97 -21.00 6.85
N ARG A 207 20.54 -22.17 6.60
CA ARG A 207 21.40 -22.42 5.44
C ARG A 207 20.50 -22.68 4.25
N VAL A 208 20.71 -21.90 3.19
CA VAL A 208 20.08 -22.09 1.87
C VAL A 208 20.44 -23.49 1.34
N GLY A 209 19.45 -24.38 1.27
CA GLY A 209 19.56 -25.72 0.71
C GLY A 209 18.30 -26.08 -0.09
N ASP A 210 18.50 -26.36 -1.37
CA ASP A 210 17.66 -27.05 -2.36
C ASP A 210 16.14 -26.77 -2.38
N VAL A 211 15.73 -25.92 -3.33
CA VAL A 211 14.33 -25.65 -3.68
C VAL A 211 13.80 -26.79 -4.56
N VAL A 212 12.77 -27.47 -4.06
CA VAL A 212 11.99 -28.49 -4.77
C VAL A 212 10.92 -27.79 -5.62
N GLU A 213 10.80 -28.15 -6.91
CA GLU A 213 9.93 -27.51 -7.90
C GLU A 213 8.42 -27.44 -7.52
N ASP A 214 7.94 -28.31 -6.61
CA ASP A 214 6.55 -28.35 -6.13
C ASP A 214 6.12 -27.12 -5.29
N ASP A 215 7.06 -26.35 -4.73
CA ASP A 215 6.74 -25.18 -3.89
C ASP A 215 6.46 -23.91 -4.72
N GLU A 216 7.00 -23.82 -5.95
CA GLU A 216 6.93 -22.59 -6.75
C GLU A 216 5.53 -22.36 -7.37
N GLU A 217 4.89 -23.42 -7.89
CA GLU A 217 3.53 -23.32 -8.45
C GLU A 217 2.51 -22.98 -7.36
N THR A 218 2.68 -23.57 -6.17
CA THR A 218 1.87 -23.27 -4.98
C THR A 218 2.03 -21.82 -4.54
N ALA A 219 3.26 -21.30 -4.52
CA ALA A 219 3.54 -19.91 -4.18
C ALA A 219 2.91 -18.92 -5.18
N LYS A 220 3.03 -19.19 -6.49
CA LYS A 220 2.40 -18.37 -7.55
C LYS A 220 0.88 -18.40 -7.46
N HIS A 221 0.29 -19.55 -7.16
CA HIS A 221 -1.15 -19.66 -6.95
C HIS A 221 -1.62 -18.82 -5.74
N LEU A 222 -0.90 -18.85 -4.62
CA LEU A 222 -1.21 -18.00 -3.46
C LEU A 222 -1.06 -16.51 -3.78
N LEU A 223 0.03 -16.13 -4.46
CA LEU A 223 0.27 -14.74 -4.89
C LEU A 223 -0.83 -14.22 -5.82
N SER A 224 -1.40 -15.08 -6.68
CA SER A 224 -2.48 -14.69 -7.60
C SER A 224 -3.76 -14.18 -6.90
N LYS A 225 -3.91 -14.44 -5.59
CA LYS A 225 -5.03 -13.95 -4.77
C LYS A 225 -4.88 -12.49 -4.34
N PHE A 226 -3.71 -11.90 -4.52
CA PHE A 226 -3.41 -10.51 -4.15
C PHE A 226 -3.58 -9.61 -5.37
N ASN A 227 -4.30 -8.50 -5.20
CA ASN A 227 -4.54 -7.54 -6.29
C ASN A 227 -3.23 -6.98 -6.82
N SER A 228 -2.31 -6.60 -5.93
CA SER A 228 -1.03 -6.03 -6.33
C SER A 228 -0.21 -6.99 -7.19
N TYR A 229 -0.16 -8.28 -6.84
CA TYR A 229 0.51 -9.28 -7.68
C TYR A 229 -0.27 -9.57 -8.96
N HIS A 230 -1.60 -9.70 -8.90
CA HIS A 230 -2.47 -9.90 -10.08
C HIS A 230 -2.20 -8.84 -11.16
N TYR A 231 -2.16 -7.56 -10.79
CA TYR A 231 -1.93 -6.50 -11.79
C TYR A 231 -0.47 -6.41 -12.26
N VAL A 232 0.49 -6.83 -11.44
CA VAL A 232 1.91 -6.85 -11.81
C VAL A 232 2.25 -8.06 -12.69
N ASN A 233 1.73 -9.24 -12.37
CA ASN A 233 1.90 -10.50 -13.08
C ASN A 233 3.37 -10.79 -13.46
N ALA A 234 4.28 -10.62 -12.50
CA ALA A 234 5.72 -10.83 -12.68
C ALA A 234 6.35 -11.26 -11.35
N ASP A 235 7.41 -12.08 -11.41
CA ASP A 235 8.10 -12.58 -10.20
C ASP A 235 8.78 -11.48 -9.38
N HIS A 236 9.16 -10.38 -10.05
CA HIS A 236 9.76 -9.23 -9.43
C HIS A 236 9.49 -7.95 -10.23
N ILE A 237 9.71 -6.81 -9.61
CA ILE A 237 9.68 -5.49 -10.26
C ILE A 237 10.94 -4.70 -9.92
N TYR A 238 11.26 -3.74 -10.79
CA TYR A 238 12.20 -2.67 -10.47
C TYR A 238 11.41 -1.40 -10.18
N ALA A 239 11.54 -0.90 -8.95
CA ALA A 239 10.80 0.26 -8.47
C ALA A 239 11.74 1.34 -7.94
N ARG A 240 11.31 2.60 -7.98
CA ARG A 240 12.13 3.75 -7.56
C ARG A 240 11.80 4.14 -6.13
N HIS A 241 12.82 4.16 -5.29
CA HIS A 241 12.72 4.54 -3.89
C HIS A 241 13.35 5.91 -3.64
N ARG A 242 12.83 6.60 -2.64
CA ARG A 242 13.40 7.82 -2.05
C ARG A 242 12.84 7.98 -0.65
N HIS A 243 13.36 7.19 0.29
CA HIS A 243 12.93 7.23 1.68
C HIS A 243 14.09 6.76 2.58
N ARG A 244 13.84 6.72 3.89
CA ARG A 244 14.84 6.37 4.90
C ARG A 244 14.32 5.39 5.96
N TYR A 245 13.05 5.54 6.31
CA TYR A 245 12.39 4.72 7.32
C TYR A 245 11.75 3.47 6.68
N GLU A 246 11.76 2.37 7.41
CA GLU A 246 11.22 1.08 6.98
C GLU A 246 10.25 0.53 8.04
N VAL A 247 9.35 -0.36 7.61
CA VAL A 247 8.51 -1.10 8.56
C VAL A 247 9.42 -2.01 9.40
N ASN A 248 9.24 -1.97 10.72
CA ASN A 248 10.08 -2.72 11.64
C ASN A 248 9.86 -4.25 11.50
N PRO A 249 10.88 -5.03 11.09
CA PRO A 249 10.76 -6.47 10.87
C PRO A 249 10.28 -7.25 12.09
N THR A 250 10.56 -6.74 13.30
CA THR A 250 10.20 -7.37 14.57
C THR A 250 8.69 -7.54 14.73
N PHE A 251 7.88 -6.63 14.18
CA PHE A 251 6.43 -6.63 14.36
C PHE A 251 5.65 -7.31 13.23
N ILE A 252 6.32 -7.73 12.15
CA ILE A 252 5.68 -8.23 10.91
C ILE A 252 4.73 -9.39 11.14
N LYS A 253 5.12 -10.35 12.01
CA LYS A 253 4.26 -11.50 12.34
C LYS A 253 2.92 -11.07 12.93
N HIS A 254 2.87 -10.01 13.75
CA HIS A 254 1.63 -9.51 14.35
C HIS A 254 0.68 -8.93 13.31
N PHE A 255 1.21 -8.20 12.32
CA PHE A 255 0.43 -7.65 11.22
C PHE A 255 -0.11 -8.75 10.30
N GLU A 256 0.75 -9.66 9.86
CA GLU A 256 0.39 -10.76 8.95
C GLU A 256 -0.65 -11.69 9.58
N ALA A 257 -0.50 -12.03 10.87
CA ALA A 257 -1.47 -12.85 11.61
C ALA A 257 -2.85 -12.18 11.78
N ASN A 258 -2.93 -10.86 11.59
CA ASN A 258 -4.18 -10.11 11.68
C ASN A 258 -4.74 -9.67 10.31
N GLY A 259 -4.08 -10.09 9.23
CA GLY A 259 -4.55 -9.92 7.85
C GLY A 259 -4.05 -8.65 7.15
N LEU A 260 -2.94 -8.05 7.61
CA LEU A 260 -2.15 -7.10 6.81
C LEU A 260 -0.90 -7.83 6.30
N ALA A 261 -0.92 -8.25 5.04
CA ALA A 261 0.13 -9.07 4.44
C ALA A 261 1.22 -8.21 3.79
N PHE A 262 2.48 -8.58 3.94
CA PHE A 262 3.61 -7.94 3.26
C PHE A 262 4.17 -8.86 2.18
N ILE A 263 3.72 -8.64 0.95
CA ILE A 263 3.98 -9.56 -0.17
C ILE A 263 5.08 -9.11 -1.11
N GLY A 264 5.54 -7.86 -1.01
CA GLY A 264 6.71 -7.37 -1.74
C GLY A 264 7.84 -7.09 -0.75
N ARG A 265 9.03 -7.64 -1.01
CA ARG A 265 10.21 -7.46 -0.16
C ARG A 265 11.43 -7.09 -0.99
N ASP A 266 12.40 -6.43 -0.38
CA ASP A 266 13.65 -6.12 -1.05
C ASP A 266 14.38 -7.41 -1.47
N ALA A 267 14.97 -7.42 -2.66
CA ALA A 267 15.65 -8.61 -3.19
C ALA A 267 17.00 -8.90 -2.52
N ASP A 268 17.59 -7.90 -1.86
CA ASP A 268 18.97 -7.98 -1.35
C ASP A 268 19.01 -8.79 -0.05
N HIS A 269 18.13 -8.46 0.91
CA HIS A 269 18.09 -9.12 2.22
C HIS A 269 16.73 -9.73 2.57
N GLY A 270 15.66 -9.37 1.86
CA GLY A 270 14.30 -9.84 2.15
C GLY A 270 13.74 -9.35 3.49
N ASN A 271 14.37 -8.34 4.09
CA ASN A 271 14.05 -7.84 5.43
C ASN A 271 13.25 -6.53 5.41
N ARG A 272 13.17 -5.84 4.26
CA ARG A 272 12.36 -4.62 4.09
C ARG A 272 11.05 -4.94 3.40
N MET A 273 9.95 -4.47 3.98
CA MET A 273 8.63 -4.67 3.42
C MET A 273 8.30 -3.52 2.47
N GLU A 274 8.14 -3.83 1.18
CA GLU A 274 7.99 -2.83 0.13
C GLU A 274 6.57 -2.76 -0.44
N ILE A 275 5.78 -3.84 -0.31
CA ILE A 275 4.36 -3.88 -0.70
C ILE A 275 3.54 -4.54 0.41
N GLY A 276 2.54 -3.81 0.92
CA GLY A 276 1.55 -4.32 1.86
C GLY A 276 0.15 -4.37 1.24
N GLU A 277 -0.63 -5.40 1.56
CA GLU A 277 -2.01 -5.55 1.11
C GLU A 277 -2.91 -6.07 2.25
N LEU A 278 -4.10 -5.47 2.40
CA LEU A 278 -5.08 -5.92 3.39
C LEU A 278 -5.87 -7.11 2.85
N ILE A 279 -5.72 -8.25 3.50
CA ILE A 279 -6.49 -9.48 3.23
C ILE A 279 -7.56 -9.74 4.28
N ARG A 280 -7.52 -9.02 5.41
CA ARG A 280 -8.56 -9.07 6.43
C ARG A 280 -9.94 -8.67 5.86
N PRO A 281 -11.01 -9.45 6.10
CA PRO A 281 -12.36 -9.01 5.76
C PRO A 281 -12.76 -7.75 6.52
N ILE A 282 -13.52 -6.90 5.86
CA ILE A 282 -14.13 -5.69 6.41
C ILE A 282 -15.60 -5.96 6.72
N THR A 283 -16.07 -5.42 7.84
CA THR A 283 -17.47 -5.53 8.25
C THR A 283 -18.31 -4.55 7.45
N ILE A 284 -19.37 -5.05 6.80
CA ILE A 284 -20.38 -4.22 6.15
C ILE A 284 -21.58 -4.10 7.07
N HIS A 285 -21.90 -2.86 7.44
CA HIS A 285 -23.18 -2.53 8.04
C HIS A 285 -24.20 -2.33 6.92
N LYS A 286 -25.08 -3.32 6.69
CA LYS A 286 -26.23 -3.11 5.81
C LYS A 286 -27.20 -2.15 6.49
N VAL A 287 -27.55 -1.05 5.82
CA VAL A 287 -28.66 -0.20 6.25
C VAL A 287 -29.94 -1.00 6.07
N ILE A 288 -30.51 -1.46 7.16
CA ILE A 288 -31.82 -2.10 7.17
C ILE A 288 -32.88 -0.99 7.21
N PRO A 289 -33.96 -1.05 6.42
CA PRO A 289 -35.14 -0.21 6.63
C PRO A 289 -35.60 -0.31 8.09
N LYS A 290 -36.13 0.78 8.65
CA LYS A 290 -36.48 0.91 10.08
C LYS A 290 -37.37 -0.21 10.66
N ASP A 291 -37.96 -1.05 9.81
CA ASP A 291 -38.99 -2.03 10.15
C ASP A 291 -38.50 -3.50 10.15
N ALA A 292 -37.22 -3.77 9.88
CA ALA A 292 -36.67 -5.13 9.91
C ALA A 292 -35.63 -5.30 11.04
N GLY A 293 -35.91 -6.25 11.94
CA GLY A 293 -35.09 -6.55 13.13
C GLY A 293 -33.69 -7.10 12.83
N ASP A 294 -32.90 -7.15 13.91
CA ASP A 294 -31.52 -7.62 14.11
C ASP A 294 -30.51 -7.51 12.95
N LEU A 295 -29.48 -6.68 13.18
CA LEU A 295 -28.31 -6.53 12.32
C LEU A 295 -27.66 -7.88 12.02
N LYS A 296 -27.73 -8.32 10.76
CA LYS A 296 -26.76 -9.30 10.24
C LYS A 296 -25.57 -8.55 9.66
N ASN A 297 -24.52 -8.42 10.45
CA ASN A 297 -23.21 -8.00 9.94
C ASN A 297 -22.76 -9.01 8.87
N SER A 298 -22.44 -8.52 7.67
CA SER A 298 -21.84 -9.34 6.62
C SER A 298 -20.41 -8.89 6.38
N GLU A 299 -19.49 -9.82 6.22
CA GLU A 299 -18.10 -9.52 5.90
C GLU A 299 -17.89 -9.52 4.38
N ARG A 300 -16.97 -8.68 3.89
CA ARG A 300 -16.44 -8.78 2.53
C ARG A 300 -14.95 -8.52 2.53
N GLN A 301 -14.26 -8.97 1.49
CA GLN A 301 -12.89 -8.53 1.24
C GLN A 301 -12.86 -7.03 0.85
N HIS A 302 -11.81 -6.32 1.28
CA HIS A 302 -11.58 -4.97 0.82
C HIS A 302 -11.30 -4.99 -0.69
N PRO A 303 -11.94 -4.13 -1.52
CA PRO A 303 -11.79 -4.18 -2.97
C PRO A 303 -10.34 -3.98 -3.45
N TYR A 304 -9.62 -3.04 -2.82
CA TYR A 304 -8.24 -2.73 -3.13
C TYR A 304 -7.66 -1.88 -1.98
N PHE A 305 -6.80 -2.44 -1.13
CA PHE A 305 -6.10 -1.68 -0.09
C PHE A 305 -4.63 -2.06 -0.16
N VAL A 306 -3.86 -1.25 -0.88
CA VAL A 306 -2.46 -1.54 -1.18
C VAL A 306 -1.61 -0.37 -0.70
N GLY A 307 -0.47 -0.68 -0.10
CA GLY A 307 0.57 0.29 0.23
C GLY A 307 1.89 -0.11 -0.42
N THR A 308 2.63 0.86 -0.95
CA THR A 308 3.96 0.65 -1.54
C THR A 308 4.97 1.60 -0.92
N GLN A 309 6.16 1.09 -0.59
CA GLN A 309 7.25 1.90 -0.05
C GLN A 309 7.97 2.71 -1.16
N PHE A 310 7.99 2.18 -2.39
CA PHE A 310 8.46 2.89 -3.59
C PHE A 310 7.40 3.87 -4.14
N HIS A 311 7.81 4.61 -5.17
CA HIS A 311 6.99 5.55 -5.93
C HIS A 311 6.53 4.95 -7.28
N PRO A 312 5.38 4.26 -7.33
CA PRO A 312 4.86 3.63 -8.55
C PRO A 312 4.53 4.63 -9.67
N GLU A 313 4.40 5.90 -9.36
CA GLU A 313 4.08 6.95 -10.32
C GLU A 313 5.24 7.25 -11.29
N TYR A 314 6.49 7.06 -10.88
CA TYR A 314 7.66 7.38 -11.71
C TYR A 314 7.90 6.39 -12.86
N THR A 315 7.37 5.16 -12.73
CA THR A 315 7.47 4.11 -13.74
C THR A 315 6.23 4.02 -14.63
N SER A 316 5.16 4.79 -14.32
CA SER A 316 3.95 4.85 -15.13
C SER A 316 4.20 5.52 -16.49
N ARG A 317 3.63 4.96 -17.57
CA ARG A 317 3.69 5.51 -18.94
C ARG A 317 2.30 5.44 -19.58
N PRO A 318 1.98 6.29 -20.57
CA PRO A 318 0.66 6.26 -21.24
C PRO A 318 0.31 4.89 -21.85
N MET A 319 1.29 4.23 -22.47
CA MET A 319 1.10 2.90 -23.11
C MET A 319 1.32 1.74 -22.14
N THR A 320 1.86 2.01 -20.96
CA THR A 320 2.24 1.01 -19.96
C THR A 320 2.03 1.66 -18.59
N PRO A 321 0.75 1.81 -18.17
CA PRO A 321 0.39 2.50 -16.93
C PRO A 321 0.79 1.66 -15.72
N SER A 322 1.22 2.30 -14.64
CA SER A 322 1.63 1.59 -13.43
C SER A 322 0.51 0.66 -12.92
N PRO A 323 0.81 -0.63 -12.65
CA PRO A 323 -0.19 -1.63 -12.29
C PRO A 323 -0.91 -1.28 -10.98
N PHE A 324 -0.23 -0.59 -10.06
CA PHE A 324 -0.81 -0.14 -8.80
C PHE A 324 -1.89 0.94 -8.99
N PHE A 325 -1.75 1.79 -10.00
CA PHE A 325 -2.78 2.77 -10.35
C PHE A 325 -3.90 2.14 -11.16
N VAL A 326 -3.58 1.20 -12.05
CA VAL A 326 -4.59 0.43 -12.80
C VAL A 326 -5.50 -0.33 -11.84
N GLY A 327 -4.93 -1.06 -10.88
CA GLY A 327 -5.71 -1.78 -9.88
C GLY A 327 -6.62 -0.88 -9.05
N LEU A 328 -6.10 0.28 -8.61
CA LEU A 328 -6.88 1.27 -7.88
C LEU A 328 -8.09 1.77 -8.69
N ILE A 329 -7.88 2.16 -9.96
CA ILE A 329 -8.94 2.71 -10.81
C ILE A 329 -9.96 1.63 -11.20
N LEU A 330 -9.53 0.41 -11.52
CA LEU A 330 -10.42 -0.70 -11.84
C LEU A 330 -11.27 -1.12 -10.63
N ALA A 331 -10.70 -1.11 -9.43
CA ALA A 331 -11.44 -1.36 -8.19
C ALA A 331 -12.51 -0.28 -7.94
N ALA A 332 -12.17 0.99 -8.14
CA ALA A 332 -13.12 2.10 -8.05
C ALA A 332 -14.28 1.98 -9.04
N ARG A 333 -13.95 1.63 -10.29
CA ARG A 333 -14.94 1.43 -11.36
C ARG A 333 -15.86 0.23 -11.11
N THR A 334 -15.32 -0.87 -10.61
CA THR A 334 -16.09 -2.09 -10.32
C THR A 334 -17.10 -1.86 -9.19
N GLN A 335 -16.74 -1.07 -8.18
CA GLN A 335 -17.68 -0.68 -7.13
C GLN A 335 -18.83 0.19 -7.65
N GLN A 336 -18.58 1.03 -8.64
CA GLN A 336 -19.61 1.84 -9.30
C GLN A 336 -20.56 0.99 -10.17
N SER A 337 -20.04 -0.08 -10.79
CA SER A 337 -20.77 -0.94 -11.72
C SER A 337 -21.47 -2.15 -11.09
N ALA A 338 -21.52 -2.25 -9.76
CA ALA A 338 -21.97 -3.41 -8.96
C ALA A 338 -22.87 -4.43 -9.70
N GLY A 339 -22.23 -5.45 -10.30
CA GLY A 339 -22.92 -6.48 -11.11
C GLY A 339 -22.11 -7.70 -11.55
N SER A 340 -20.78 -7.71 -11.51
CA SER A 340 -19.99 -8.90 -11.87
C SER A 340 -18.77 -9.08 -10.95
N GLY A 341 -18.86 -10.00 -10.01
CA GLY A 341 -17.79 -10.37 -9.07
C GLY A 341 -16.66 -11.18 -9.71
N GLN A 342 -16.14 -10.77 -10.87
CA GLN A 342 -14.98 -11.37 -11.50
C GLN A 342 -13.85 -10.33 -11.55
N LEU A 343 -12.69 -10.67 -10.98
CA LEU A 343 -11.46 -9.93 -11.22
C LEU A 343 -11.22 -9.87 -12.74
N PRO A 344 -10.84 -8.71 -13.30
CA PRO A 344 -10.53 -8.60 -14.72
C PRO A 344 -9.41 -9.59 -15.08
N PRO A 345 -9.37 -10.13 -16.32
CA PRO A 345 -8.37 -11.10 -16.73
C PRO A 345 -6.95 -10.60 -16.43
N GLN A 346 -6.06 -11.52 -16.08
CA GLN A 346 -4.65 -11.22 -15.76
C GLN A 346 -4.03 -10.35 -16.87
N PRO A 347 -3.52 -9.15 -16.56
CA PRO A 347 -2.84 -8.32 -17.55
C PRO A 347 -1.53 -8.98 -18.00
N LYS A 348 -0.98 -8.50 -19.12
CA LYS A 348 0.36 -8.91 -19.56
C LYS A 348 1.40 -8.62 -18.46
N PRO A 349 2.42 -9.47 -18.29
CA PRO A 349 3.47 -9.25 -17.29
C PRO A 349 4.03 -7.83 -17.33
N TRP A 350 4.15 -7.22 -16.16
CA TRP A 350 4.72 -5.89 -16.03
C TRP A 350 6.23 -5.95 -16.23
N ILE A 351 6.69 -5.42 -17.37
CA ILE A 351 8.11 -5.31 -17.68
C ILE A 351 8.50 -3.84 -17.56
N SER A 352 9.07 -3.46 -16.41
CA SER A 352 9.78 -2.17 -16.32
C SER A 352 10.97 -2.24 -17.27
N LYS A 353 11.00 -1.41 -18.33
CA LYS A 353 12.17 -1.27 -19.23
C LYS A 353 13.43 -0.73 -18.53
N GLN A 354 13.43 -0.58 -17.21
CA GLN A 354 14.58 -0.14 -16.44
C GLN A 354 15.39 -1.37 -16.01
N GLN A 355 16.35 -1.77 -16.84
CA GLN A 355 17.57 -2.44 -16.35
C GLN A 355 18.18 -1.60 -15.21
N PRO A 356 18.92 -2.20 -14.25
CA PRO A 356 19.54 -1.46 -13.17
C PRO A 356 20.39 -0.33 -13.75
N ALA A 357 19.90 0.91 -13.62
CA ALA A 357 20.71 2.09 -13.85
C ALA A 357 21.62 2.26 -12.62
N SER A 358 22.59 1.36 -12.48
CA SER A 358 23.70 1.48 -11.53
C SER A 358 25.01 1.48 -12.32
N LEU A 359 25.15 2.45 -13.20
CA LEU A 359 26.45 3.03 -13.46
C LEU A 359 26.47 4.30 -12.61
N SER A 360 27.18 4.24 -11.49
CA SER A 360 27.42 5.42 -10.65
C SER A 360 27.95 6.55 -11.54
N TYR A 361 27.67 7.81 -11.20
CA TYR A 361 28.16 8.97 -11.95
C TYR A 361 29.69 8.93 -12.18
N ASN A 362 30.42 8.24 -11.28
CA ASN A 362 31.87 8.01 -11.34
C ASN A 362 32.32 6.99 -12.39
N SER A 363 31.42 6.20 -12.98
CA SER A 363 31.73 5.23 -14.03
C SER A 363 31.57 5.79 -15.45
N LEU A 364 30.96 6.96 -15.60
CA LEU A 364 30.83 7.66 -16.89
C LEU A 364 32.00 8.62 -17.18
N PHE A 365 32.77 8.99 -16.15
CA PHE A 365 33.98 9.78 -16.26
C PHE A 365 35.04 9.21 -15.31
N PRO A 366 36.01 8.41 -15.80
CA PRO A 366 37.16 8.07 -15.00
C PRO A 366 37.83 9.39 -14.61
N LEU A 367 38.02 9.62 -13.30
CA LEU A 367 38.95 10.64 -12.85
C LEU A 367 40.29 10.31 -13.53
N MET A 368 40.75 11.18 -14.43
CA MET A 368 42.12 11.13 -14.93
C MET A 368 43.02 11.24 -13.69
N GLY A 369 43.59 10.11 -13.29
CA GLY A 369 44.58 10.06 -12.24
C GLY A 369 45.84 10.82 -12.69
N ASP A 370 46.42 11.50 -11.71
CA ASP A 370 47.67 12.24 -11.79
C ASP A 370 48.78 11.43 -12.50
N ALA A 371 49.45 12.10 -13.44
CA ALA A 371 50.71 11.68 -14.04
C ALA A 371 51.87 12.48 -13.43
#